data_AF-A0A9P6ZGS4-F1
#
_entry.id   AF-A0A9P6ZGS4-F1
#
_cell.length_a   1.000
_cell.length_b   1.000
_cell.length_c   1.000
_cell.angle_alpha   90.00
_cell.angle_beta   90.00
_cell.angle_gamma   90.00
#
_symmetry.space_group_name_H-M   'P 1'
#
loop_
_entity.id
_entity.type
_entity.pdbx_description
1 polymer ?
#
loop_
_entity_poly.entity_id
_entity_poly.type
_entity_poly.pdbx_seq_one_letter_code
_entity_poly.pdbx_strand_id
1 'polypeptide(L)' 'MQTAKTSTTVTPLRQLALHSTTTCSSHATAYGKCILAVYADVRKDSCKQEFEKFGQCLREAMKRKW' A
#
# COMPACT_ATOMS: atom_id res chain seq x y z
N MET A 1 -2.09 29.95 7.31
CA MET A 1 -0.90 29.13 7.03
C MET A 1 -0.47 28.47 8.34
N GLN A 2 -0.80 27.20 8.56
CA GLN A 2 -0.40 26.47 9.78
C GLN A 2 0.22 25.13 9.39
N THR A 3 1.54 25.14 9.26
CA THR A 3 2.42 23.97 9.23
C THR A 3 2.52 23.39 10.64
N ALA A 4 1.65 22.44 10.98
CA ALA A 4 1.74 21.70 12.23
C ALA A 4 2.64 20.47 12.06
N LYS A 5 3.91 20.59 12.42
CA LYS A 5 4.80 19.45 12.68
C LYS A 5 4.46 18.90 14.07
N THR A 6 3.46 18.02 14.16
CA THR A 6 3.17 17.28 15.40
C THR A 6 4.13 16.11 15.48
N SER A 7 5.01 16.09 16.48
CA SER A 7 5.84 14.93 16.87
C SER A 7 4.92 13.75 17.21
N THR A 8 4.50 13.03 16.18
CA THR A 8 3.54 11.94 16.29
C THR A 8 4.37 10.69 16.43
N THR A 9 4.30 10.02 17.57
CA THR A 9 4.72 8.62 17.71
C THR A 9 4.09 7.87 16.54
N VAL A 10 4.89 7.55 15.51
CA VAL A 10 4.34 7.04 14.26
C VAL A 10 3.82 5.65 14.55
N THR A 11 2.51 5.53 14.72
CA THR A 11 1.89 4.25 14.96
C THR A 11 2.22 3.35 13.77
N PRO A 12 2.43 2.04 13.98
CA PRO A 12 2.76 1.12 12.90
C PRO A 12 1.73 1.15 11.76
N LEU A 13 0.47 1.46 12.06
CA LEU A 13 -0.57 1.68 11.06
C LEU A 13 -0.33 2.95 10.22
N ARG A 14 0.13 4.04 10.84
CA ARG A 14 0.49 5.27 10.12
C ARG A 14 1.75 5.10 9.28
N GLN A 15 2.74 4.35 9.78
CA GLN A 15 3.91 3.93 9.01
C GLN A 15 3.50 3.12 7.77
N LEU A 16 2.61 2.14 7.94
CA LEU A 16 2.09 1.34 6.84
C LEU A 16 1.41 2.21 5.78
N ALA A 17 0.54 3.13 6.19
CA ALA A 17 -0.16 4.03 5.27
C ALA A 17 0.81 4.96 4.51
N LEU A 18 1.86 5.44 5.19
CA LEU A 18 2.92 6.23 4.55
C LEU A 18 3.68 5.40 3.52
N HIS A 19 4.19 4.23 3.88
CA HIS A 19 4.93 3.38 2.95
C HIS A 19 4.07 2.87 1.79
N SER A 20 2.78 2.63 2.04
CA SER A 20 1.80 2.27 1.01
C SER A 20 1.65 3.34 -0.06
N THR A 21 1.65 4.62 0.33
CA THR A 21 1.39 5.74 -0.58
C THR A 21 2.67 6.41 -1.11
N THR A 22 3.81 6.17 -0.47
CA THR A 22 5.12 6.73 -0.86
C THR A 22 5.99 5.67 -1.53
N THR A 23 6.47 4.68 -0.78
CA THR A 23 7.44 3.67 -1.26
C THR A 23 6.82 2.67 -2.23
N CYS A 24 5.60 2.21 -1.93
CA CYS A 24 4.90 1.18 -2.72
C CYS A 24 3.81 1.76 -3.62
N SER A 25 3.84 3.07 -3.86
CA SER A 25 2.81 3.82 -4.60
C SER A 25 2.61 3.32 -6.04
N SER A 26 3.71 2.92 -6.70
CA SER A 26 3.68 2.36 -8.06
C SER A 26 2.92 1.04 -8.11
N HIS A 27 3.16 0.15 -7.15
CA HIS A 27 2.47 -1.13 -7.01
C HIS A 27 1.00 -0.95 -6.62
N ALA A 28 0.69 0.00 -5.73
CA ALA A 28 -0.68 0.35 -5.37
C ALA A 28 -1.48 0.85 -6.59
N THR A 29 -0.86 1.69 -7.42
CA THR A 29 -1.48 2.20 -8.66
C THR A 29 -1.70 1.08 -9.68
N ALA A 30 -0.73 0.17 -9.85
CA ALA A 30 -0.87 -0.98 -10.75
C ALA A 30 -1.99 -1.92 -10.30
N TYR A 31 -2.05 -2.23 -9.00
CA TYR A 31 -3.13 -3.01 -8.41
C TYR A 31 -4.50 -2.33 -8.60
N GLY A 32 -4.59 -1.03 -8.34
CA GLY A 32 -5.81 -0.25 -8.56
C GLY A 32 -6.27 -0.27 -10.02
N LYS A 33 -5.35 -0.12 -10.99
CA LYS A 33 -5.67 -0.22 -12.42
C LYS A 33 -6.23 -1.59 -12.79
N CYS A 34 -5.65 -2.67 -12.27
CA CYS A 34 -6.14 -4.01 -12.51
C CYS A 34 -7.55 -4.19 -11.93
N ILE A 35 -7.76 -3.79 -10.67
CA ILE A 35 -9.08 -3.88 -10.01
C ILE A 35 -10.13 -3.06 -10.76
N LEU A 36 -9.79 -1.88 -11.27
CA LEU A 36 -10.71 -1.07 -12.07
C LEU A 36 -11.06 -1.75 -13.41
N ALA A 37 -10.10 -2.41 -14.05
CA ALA A 37 -10.33 -3.14 -15.29
C ALA A 37 -11.26 -4.36 -15.10
N VAL A 38 -11.18 -5.01 -13.93
CA VAL A 38 -12.01 -6.18 -13.59
C VAL A 38 -13.12 -5.86 -12.58
N TYR A 39 -13.47 -4.58 -12.37
CA TYR A 39 -14.33 -4.16 -11.24
C TYR A 39 -15.69 -4.87 -11.21
N ALA A 40 -16.25 -5.19 -12.37
CA ALA A 40 -17.52 -5.91 -12.51
C ALA A 40 -17.41 -7.42 -12.19
N ASP A 41 -16.24 -8.02 -12.38
CA ASP A 41 -15.94 -9.44 -12.21
C ASP A 41 -14.70 -9.63 -11.34
N VAL A 42 -14.63 -8.90 -10.22
CA VAL A 42 -13.56 -9.09 -9.24
C VAL A 42 -13.69 -10.49 -8.67
N ARG A 43 -12.82 -11.38 -9.13
CA ARG A 43 -12.69 -12.74 -8.64
C ARG A 43 -11.42 -12.82 -7.81
N LYS A 44 -11.41 -13.78 -6.89
CA LYS A 44 -10.19 -14.16 -6.20
C LYS A 44 -9.14 -14.49 -7.27
N ASP A 45 -7.95 -13.90 -7.13
CA ASP A 45 -6.80 -14.03 -8.02
C ASP A 45 -6.75 -13.17 -9.30
N SER A 46 -7.78 -12.36 -9.63
CA SER A 46 -7.76 -11.51 -10.84
C SER A 46 -6.58 -10.53 -10.89
N CYS A 47 -6.15 -10.02 -9.73
CA CYS A 47 -5.01 -9.10 -9.61
C CYS A 47 -3.94 -9.65 -8.65
N LYS A 48 -3.80 -10.98 -8.61
CA LYS A 48 -2.93 -11.69 -7.66
C LYS A 48 -1.48 -11.22 -7.73
N GLN A 49 -0.91 -11.13 -8.93
CA GLN A 49 0.49 -10.73 -9.09
C GLN A 49 0.75 -9.32 -8.52
N GLU A 50 -0.16 -8.39 -8.77
CA GLU A 50 0.01 -7.00 -8.37
C GLU A 50 -0.20 -6.85 -6.87
N PHE A 51 -1.13 -7.61 -6.31
CA PHE A 51 -1.32 -7.73 -4.87
C PHE A 51 -0.12 -8.36 -4.17
N GLU A 52 0.49 -9.41 -4.74
CA GLU A 52 1.68 -10.06 -4.18
C GLU A 52 2.90 -9.12 -4.19
N LYS A 53 3.13 -8.40 -5.29
CA LYS A 53 4.20 -7.39 -5.40
C LYS A 53 4.00 -6.24 -4.43
N PHE A 54 2.77 -5.70 -4.37
CA PHE A 54 2.41 -4.64 -3.43
C PHE A 54 2.58 -5.10 -1.98
N GLY A 55 2.11 -6.31 -1.65
CA GLY A 55 2.25 -6.91 -0.33
C GLY A 55 3.70 -7.22 0.04
N GLN A 56 4.54 -7.65 -0.89
CA GLN A 56 5.98 -7.81 -0.67
C GLN A 56 6.63 -6.46 -0.34
N CYS A 57 6.38 -5.44 -1.15
CA CYS A 57 6.90 -4.10 -0.92
C CYS A 57 6.47 -3.56 0.45
N LEU A 58 5.20 -3.73 0.83
CA LEU A 58 4.71 -3.32 2.15
C LEU A 58 5.36 -4.09 3.30
N ARG A 59 5.52 -5.41 3.16
CA ARG A 59 6.16 -6.26 4.18
C ARG A 59 7.63 -5.88 4.36
N GLU A 60 8.35 -5.64 3.27
CA GLU A 60 9.72 -5.15 3.29
C GLU A 60 9.82 -3.75 3.88
N ALA A 61 8.97 -2.82 3.46
CA ALA A 61 8.98 -1.44 3.96
C ALA A 61 8.65 -1.36 5.46
N MET A 62 7.74 -2.22 5.93
CA MET A 62 7.37 -2.27 7.34
C MET A 62 8.48 -2.85 8.23
N LYS A 63 9.47 -3.61 7.67
CA LYS A 63 10.56 -4.32 8.37
C LYS A 63 10.22 -4.84 9.78
N ARG A 64 8.95 -5.17 10.03
CA ARG A 64 8.51 -5.75 11.29
C ARG A 64 8.73 -7.24 11.13
N LYS A 65 9.86 -7.68 11.68
CA LYS A 65 10.10 -9.06 12.08
C LYS A 65 8.96 -9.38 13.06
N TRP A 66 7.88 -9.97 12.54
CA TRP A 66 6.80 -10.49 13.37
C TRP A 66 7.21 -11.84 13.93
#